data_AF-A0A511WPS6-F1
#
_entry.id   AF-A0A511WPS6-F1
#
_cell.length_a   1.000
_cell.length_b   1.000
_cell.length_c   1.000
_cell.angle_alpha   90.00
_cell.angle_beta   90.00
_cell.angle_gamma   90.00
#
_symmetry.space_group_name_H-M   'P 1'
#
loop_
_entity.id
_entity.type
_entity.pdbx_description
1 polymer ?
#
loop_
_entity_poly.entity_id
_entity_poly.type
_entity_poly.pdbx_seq_one_letter_code
_entity_poly.pdbx_strand_id
1 'polypeptide(L)'
;MVLPILINQLMTFRWFKVVGDEETWIAFYGSYIGGIIGGLMTLAGVLLTFNYQRHNKQQEDEVNEHKTLLMLYPKFLLIRSNLKDIRFSLENHHQMIEKVREWNKIERDMFKWRMNRLAEKLNFLEEIDSSKLLPETIVKLMDLNRELENIYVAVSVLEGNFESGFPPETWEEYSRGVKGAIDLLDLTIKDLIIR
;
A
#
# COMPACT_ATOMS: atom_id res chain seq x y z
N MET A 1 -45.78 -11.69 21.91
CA MET A 1 -46.70 -12.01 23.03
C MET A 1 -46.87 -13.52 23.28
N VAL A 2 -46.03 -14.41 22.71
CA VAL A 2 -46.18 -15.87 22.88
C VAL A 2 -45.37 -16.41 24.07
N LEU A 3 -44.28 -15.73 24.41
CA LEU A 3 -43.37 -16.09 25.51
C LEU A 3 -44.07 -16.23 26.89
N PRO A 4 -44.97 -15.32 27.31
CA PRO A 4 -45.64 -15.42 28.62
C PRO A 4 -46.54 -16.65 28.73
N ILE A 5 -47.19 -17.03 27.63
CA ILE A 5 -48.13 -18.15 27.57
C ILE A 5 -47.38 -19.48 27.66
N LEU A 6 -46.24 -19.59 26.97
CA LEU A 6 -45.38 -20.77 27.02
C LEU A 6 -44.76 -20.97 28.41
N ILE A 7 -44.30 -19.88 29.05
CA ILE A 7 -43.76 -19.95 30.42
C ILE A 7 -44.84 -20.38 31.42
N ASN A 8 -46.07 -19.88 31.27
CA ASN A 8 -47.18 -20.22 32.16
C ASN A 8 -47.59 -21.70 32.04
N GLN A 9 -47.60 -22.26 30.82
CA GLN A 9 -47.86 -23.69 30.59
C GLN A 9 -46.74 -24.60 31.11
N LEU A 10 -45.48 -24.17 31.00
CA LEU A 10 -44.34 -24.93 31.51
C LEU A 10 -44.35 -24.99 33.05
N MET A 11 -44.75 -23.92 33.73
CA MET A 11 -44.86 -23.87 35.19
C MET A 11 -46.00 -24.70 35.77
N THR A 12 -47.08 -24.96 35.01
CA THR A 12 -48.22 -25.76 35.50
C THR A 12 -47.99 -27.27 35.41
N PHE A 13 -46.91 -27.72 34.76
CA PHE A 13 -46.60 -29.14 34.57
C PHE A 13 -45.95 -29.75 35.84
N ARG A 14 -46.78 -30.19 36.80
CA ARG A 14 -46.34 -30.71 38.12
C ARG A 14 -46.00 -32.21 38.08
N TRP A 15 -44.73 -32.56 37.81
CA TRP A 15 -44.25 -33.96 37.90
C TRP A 15 -43.67 -34.35 39.27
N PHE A 16 -43.37 -33.37 40.14
CA PHE A 16 -42.80 -33.59 41.48
C PHE A 16 -43.51 -32.73 42.54
N LYS A 17 -43.57 -33.23 43.78
CA LYS A 17 -44.13 -32.53 44.94
C LYS A 17 -43.17 -31.39 45.32
N VAL A 18 -43.49 -30.17 44.93
CA VAL A 18 -42.70 -28.97 45.24
C VAL A 18 -42.80 -28.70 46.75
N VAL A 19 -41.65 -28.65 47.43
CA VAL A 19 -41.54 -28.24 48.84
C VAL A 19 -41.02 -26.80 48.86
N GLY A 20 -41.79 -25.88 49.42
CA GLY A 20 -41.47 -24.44 49.50
C GLY A 20 -42.48 -23.52 48.80
N ASP A 21 -42.40 -22.23 49.09
CA ASP A 21 -43.33 -21.20 48.60
C ASP A 21 -43.12 -20.93 47.10
N GLU A 22 -44.20 -20.81 46.32
CA GLU A 22 -44.14 -20.68 44.85
C GLU A 22 -43.38 -19.41 44.41
N GLU A 23 -43.51 -18.33 45.17
CA GLU A 23 -42.77 -17.07 44.94
C GLU A 23 -41.25 -17.27 44.94
N THR A 24 -40.75 -18.16 45.81
CA THR A 24 -39.30 -18.41 45.93
C THR A 24 -38.76 -19.09 44.67
N TRP A 25 -39.51 -20.04 44.12
CA TRP A 25 -39.13 -20.75 42.89
C TRP A 25 -39.23 -19.84 41.66
N ILE A 26 -40.25 -18.99 41.58
CA ILE A 26 -40.41 -18.02 40.48
C ILE A 26 -39.25 -17.02 40.49
N ALA A 27 -38.89 -16.47 41.65
CA ALA A 27 -37.76 -15.56 41.79
C ALA A 27 -36.43 -16.23 41.42
N PHE A 28 -36.23 -17.49 41.86
CA PHE A 28 -35.02 -18.26 41.53
C PHE A 28 -34.86 -18.46 40.02
N TYR A 29 -35.88 -19.00 39.34
CA TYR A 29 -35.82 -19.23 37.89
C TYR A 29 -35.78 -17.92 37.09
N GLY A 30 -36.50 -16.89 37.54
CA GLY A 30 -36.44 -15.55 36.94
C GLY A 30 -35.03 -14.96 36.99
N SER A 31 -34.31 -15.13 38.10
CA SER A 31 -32.93 -14.66 38.23
C SER A 31 -31.95 -15.43 37.33
N TYR A 32 -32.11 -16.76 37.22
CA TYR A 32 -31.28 -17.60 36.37
C TYR A 32 -31.50 -17.31 34.89
N ILE A 33 -32.76 -17.25 34.45
CA ILE A 33 -33.12 -16.94 33.07
C ILE A 33 -32.71 -15.51 32.72
N GLY A 34 -32.95 -14.54 33.62
CA GLY A 34 -32.55 -13.15 33.44
C GLY A 34 -31.03 -13.00 33.33
N GLY A 35 -30.25 -13.73 34.15
CA GLY A 35 -28.79 -13.76 34.08
C GLY A 35 -28.28 -14.36 32.78
N ILE A 36 -28.86 -15.47 32.32
CA ILE A 36 -28.49 -16.11 31.05
C ILE A 36 -28.82 -15.20 29.86
N ILE A 37 -30.02 -14.63 29.81
CA ILE A 37 -30.44 -13.72 28.73
C ILE A 37 -29.59 -12.45 28.75
N GLY A 38 -29.33 -11.89 29.94
CA GLY A 38 -28.47 -10.72 30.11
C GLY A 38 -27.06 -10.98 29.59
N GLY A 39 -26.45 -12.10 29.99
CA GLY A 39 -25.13 -12.51 29.52
C GLY A 39 -25.07 -12.73 28.00
N LEU A 40 -26.08 -13.38 27.42
CA LEU A 40 -26.17 -13.57 25.97
C LEU A 40 -26.34 -12.25 25.21
N MET A 41 -27.15 -11.33 25.72
CA MET A 41 -27.32 -10.00 25.13
C MET A 41 -26.03 -9.17 25.20
N THR A 42 -25.30 -9.23 26.32
CA THR A 42 -23.99 -8.58 26.43
C THR A 42 -22.99 -9.16 25.43
N LEU A 43 -22.91 -10.48 25.30
CA LEU A 43 -22.04 -11.14 24.34
C LEU A 43 -22.40 -10.76 22.89
N ALA A 44 -23.69 -10.75 22.56
CA ALA A 44 -24.18 -10.33 21.25
C ALA A 44 -23.82 -8.86 20.94
N GLY A 45 -23.98 -7.97 21.93
CA GLY A 45 -23.59 -6.56 21.82
C GLY A 45 -22.09 -6.41 21.54
N VAL A 46 -21.24 -7.11 22.31
CA VAL A 46 -19.78 -7.08 22.13
C VAL A 46 -19.38 -7.59 20.74
N LEU A 47 -19.96 -8.72 20.28
CA LEU A 47 -19.66 -9.27 18.96
C LEU A 47 -20.09 -8.33 17.83
N LEU A 48 -21.25 -7.68 17.96
CA LEU A 48 -21.72 -6.68 16.99
C LEU A 48 -20.78 -5.47 16.94
N THR A 49 -20.39 -4.93 18.11
CA THR A 49 -19.46 -3.81 18.18
C THR A 49 -18.09 -4.16 17.58
N PHE A 50 -17.55 -5.34 17.89
CA PHE A 50 -16.28 -5.79 17.32
C PHE A 50 -16.35 -5.91 15.79
N ASN A 51 -17.41 -6.52 15.26
CA ASN A 51 -17.57 -6.65 13.81
C ASN A 51 -17.74 -5.29 13.14
N TYR A 52 -18.52 -4.39 13.73
CA TYR A 52 -18.71 -3.03 13.21
C TYR A 52 -17.39 -2.23 13.21
N GLN A 53 -16.65 -2.25 14.32
CA GLN A 53 -15.36 -1.57 14.44
C GLN A 53 -14.34 -2.14 13.44
N ARG A 54 -14.30 -3.46 13.28
CA ARG A 54 -13.39 -4.11 12.32
C ARG A 54 -13.69 -3.69 10.89
N HIS A 55 -14.97 -3.69 10.50
CA HIS A 55 -15.38 -3.33 9.15
C HIS A 55 -15.12 -1.84 8.85
N ASN A 56 -15.44 -0.95 9.80
CA ASN A 56 -15.16 0.48 9.63
C ASN A 56 -13.65 0.76 9.56
N LYS A 57 -12.84 0.10 10.39
CA LYS A 57 -11.39 0.28 10.37
C LYS A 57 -10.79 -0.17 9.05
N GLN A 58 -11.23 -1.30 8.50
CA GLN A 58 -10.77 -1.76 7.19
C GLN A 58 -11.11 -0.75 6.07
N GLN A 59 -12.34 -0.21 6.06
CA GLN A 59 -12.70 0.83 5.10
C GLN A 59 -11.89 2.11 5.26
N GLU A 60 -11.63 2.52 6.51
CA GLU A 60 -10.81 3.69 6.80
C GLU A 60 -9.35 3.49 6.36
N ASP A 61 -8.78 2.31 6.60
CA ASP A 61 -7.43 1.94 6.18
C ASP A 61 -7.32 1.96 4.64
N GLU A 62 -8.27 1.37 3.91
CA GLU A 62 -8.32 1.39 2.44
C GLU A 62 -8.42 2.82 1.86
N VAL A 63 -9.27 3.67 2.45
CA VAL A 63 -9.42 5.07 2.03
C VAL A 63 -8.15 5.88 2.29
N ASN A 64 -7.52 5.67 3.45
CA ASN A 64 -6.28 6.34 3.82
C ASN A 64 -5.10 5.91 2.93
N GLU A 65 -5.02 4.62 2.60
CA GLU A 65 -4.05 4.10 1.66
C GLU A 65 -4.24 4.72 0.28
N HIS A 66 -5.46 4.67 -0.26
CA HIS A 66 -5.77 5.24 -1.57
C HIS A 66 -5.42 6.73 -1.65
N LYS A 67 -5.74 7.51 -0.61
CA LYS A 67 -5.38 8.92 -0.53
C LYS A 67 -3.87 9.14 -0.53
N THR A 68 -3.12 8.29 0.18
CA THR A 68 -1.65 8.36 0.23
C THR A 68 -1.04 8.00 -1.12
N LEU A 69 -1.57 6.99 -1.80
CA LEU A 69 -1.16 6.59 -3.14
C LEU A 69 -1.44 7.68 -4.19
N LEU A 70 -2.57 8.38 -4.10
CA LEU A 70 -2.87 9.52 -4.98
C LEU A 70 -1.87 10.66 -4.82
N MET A 71 -1.30 10.88 -3.63
CA MET A 71 -0.24 11.88 -3.42
C MET A 71 1.09 11.46 -4.08
N LEU A 72 1.31 10.17 -4.30
CA LEU A 72 2.50 9.65 -4.99
C LEU A 72 2.38 9.75 -6.52
N TYR A 73 1.17 9.73 -7.08
CA TYR A 73 0.95 9.73 -8.52
C TYR A 73 1.72 10.82 -9.27
N PRO A 74 1.67 12.11 -8.87
CA PRO A 74 2.40 13.16 -9.58
C PRO A 74 3.91 12.94 -9.53
N LYS A 75 4.44 12.37 -8.43
CA LYS A 75 5.87 12.05 -8.29
C LYS A 75 6.28 10.95 -9.24
N PHE A 76 5.48 9.90 -9.36
CA PHE A 76 5.72 8.83 -10.32
C PHE A 76 5.71 9.33 -11.76
N LEU A 77 4.80 10.24 -12.11
CA LEU A 77 4.82 10.87 -13.43
C LEU A 77 6.10 11.68 -13.69
N LEU A 78 6.60 12.40 -12.68
CA LEU A 78 7.85 13.16 -12.78
C LEU A 78 9.07 12.23 -12.92
N ILE A 79 9.16 11.18 -12.10
CA ILE A 79 10.23 10.17 -12.18
C ILE A 79 10.22 9.54 -13.57
N ARG A 80 9.05 9.11 -14.04
CA ARG A 80 8.86 8.54 -15.38
C ARG A 80 9.33 9.48 -16.49
N SER A 81 8.99 10.77 -16.40
CA SER A 81 9.43 11.78 -17.37
C SER A 81 10.95 11.91 -17.37
N ASN A 82 11.58 12.03 -16.20
CA ASN A 82 13.03 12.15 -16.07
C ASN A 82 13.75 10.90 -16.63
N LEU A 83 13.24 9.70 -16.34
CA LEU A 83 13.80 8.46 -16.88
C LEU A 83 13.68 8.40 -18.41
N LYS A 84 12.56 8.87 -19.00
CA LYS A 84 12.43 8.97 -20.45
C LYS A 84 13.45 9.94 -21.05
N ASP A 85 13.66 11.09 -20.42
CA ASP A 85 14.63 12.08 -20.87
C ASP A 85 16.07 11.54 -20.77
N ILE A 86 16.40 10.80 -19.70
CA ILE A 86 17.70 10.14 -19.53
C ILE A 86 17.89 9.07 -20.62
N ARG A 87 16.89 8.20 -20.81
CA ARG A 87 16.93 7.16 -21.84
C ARG A 87 17.14 7.75 -23.23
N PHE A 88 16.42 8.82 -23.56
CA PHE A 88 16.57 9.52 -24.83
C PHE A 88 18.00 10.06 -25.02
N SER A 89 18.63 10.60 -23.96
CA SER A 89 20.04 11.00 -24.03
C SER A 89 20.97 9.81 -24.32
N LEU A 90 20.75 8.68 -23.64
CA LEU A 90 21.57 7.48 -23.82
C LEU A 90 21.42 6.90 -25.23
N GLU A 91 20.20 6.80 -25.74
CA GLU A 91 19.91 6.31 -27.11
C GLU A 91 20.52 7.23 -28.17
N ASN A 92 20.38 8.55 -28.02
CA ASN A 92 20.98 9.50 -28.96
C ASN A 92 22.50 9.43 -28.93
N HIS A 93 23.12 9.25 -27.76
CA HIS A 93 24.57 9.17 -27.70
C HIS A 93 25.10 7.92 -28.37
N HIS A 94 24.45 6.77 -28.18
CA HIS A 94 24.81 5.54 -28.88
C HIS A 94 24.87 5.76 -30.40
N GLN A 95 23.84 6.43 -30.97
CA GLN A 95 23.82 6.79 -32.40
C GLN A 95 24.89 7.81 -32.82
N MET A 96 25.35 8.68 -31.89
CA MET A 96 26.42 9.64 -32.16
C MET A 96 27.80 9.00 -32.11
N ILE A 97 28.04 8.06 -31.18
CA ILE A 97 29.28 7.29 -31.08
C ILE A 97 29.47 6.45 -32.35
N GLU A 98 28.41 5.81 -32.86
CA GLU A 98 28.45 5.12 -34.17
C GLU A 98 28.90 6.04 -35.31
N LYS A 99 28.62 7.35 -35.20
CA LYS A 99 28.99 8.39 -36.17
C LYS A 99 30.29 9.13 -35.82
N VAL A 100 31.05 8.64 -34.84
CA VAL A 100 32.32 9.24 -34.35
C VAL A 100 32.13 10.70 -33.91
N ARG A 101 31.00 11.01 -33.27
CA ARG A 101 30.76 12.30 -32.60
C ARG A 101 30.74 12.14 -31.09
N GLU A 102 31.60 12.89 -30.42
CA GLU A 102 31.57 13.02 -28.97
C GLU A 102 30.47 13.99 -28.52
N TRP A 103 30.00 13.83 -27.29
CA TRP A 103 29.10 14.80 -26.68
C TRP A 103 29.77 16.15 -26.52
N ASN A 104 29.08 17.19 -27.01
CA ASN A 104 29.47 18.55 -26.72
C ASN A 104 29.13 18.91 -25.27
N LYS A 105 29.70 20.02 -24.78
CA LYS A 105 29.51 20.48 -23.40
C LYS A 105 28.03 20.65 -23.01
N ILE A 106 27.22 21.16 -23.94
CA ILE A 106 25.79 21.42 -23.70
C ILE A 106 25.03 20.11 -23.46
N GLU A 107 25.32 19.06 -24.24
CA GLU A 107 24.70 17.74 -24.07
C GLU A 107 25.07 17.10 -22.74
N ARG A 108 26.35 17.20 -22.33
CA ARG A 108 26.84 16.75 -21.01
C ARG A 108 26.12 17.48 -19.88
N ASP A 109 26.08 18.81 -19.93
CA ASP A 109 25.43 19.64 -18.91
C ASP A 109 23.93 19.33 -18.81
N MET A 110 23.27 19.10 -19.94
CA MET A 110 21.86 18.75 -19.99
C MET A 110 21.59 17.36 -19.39
N PHE A 111 22.45 16.38 -19.67
CA PHE A 111 22.34 15.05 -19.07
C PHE A 111 22.57 15.07 -17.57
N LYS A 112 23.61 15.77 -17.10
CA LYS A 112 23.87 15.97 -15.68
C LYS A 112 22.68 16.62 -14.97
N TRP A 113 22.06 17.62 -15.59
CA TRP A 113 20.85 18.26 -15.05
C TRP A 113 19.68 17.27 -14.94
N ARG A 114 19.46 16.39 -15.93
CA ARG A 114 18.44 15.34 -15.87
C ARG A 114 18.70 14.33 -14.74
N MET A 115 19.96 13.97 -14.52
CA MET A 115 20.36 13.08 -13.42
C MET A 115 20.12 13.69 -12.05
N ASN A 116 20.48 14.96 -11.86
CA ASN A 116 20.21 15.68 -10.60
C ASN A 116 18.70 15.76 -10.32
N ARG A 117 17.89 16.03 -11.36
CA ARG A 117 16.43 16.03 -11.22
C ARG A 117 15.86 14.67 -10.86
N LEU A 118 16.44 13.58 -11.36
CA LEU A 118 16.03 12.24 -10.95
C LEU A 118 16.35 12.03 -9.46
N ALA A 119 17.58 12.34 -9.03
CA ALA A 119 18.03 12.19 -7.65
C ALA A 119 17.10 12.91 -6.64
N GLU A 120 16.73 14.16 -6.93
CA GLU A 120 15.79 14.94 -6.11
C GLU A 120 14.41 14.30 -5.93
N LYS A 121 14.04 13.33 -6.78
CA LYS A 121 12.73 12.67 -6.79
C LYS A 121 12.78 11.23 -6.27
N LEU A 122 13.96 10.67 -6.02
CA LEU A 122 14.09 9.30 -5.51
C LEU A 122 13.69 9.19 -4.03
N ASN A 123 13.84 10.25 -3.23
CA ASN A 123 13.45 10.23 -1.82
C ASN A 123 11.93 10.34 -1.59
N PHE A 124 11.10 9.89 -2.54
CA PHE A 124 9.64 10.02 -2.46
C PHE A 124 9.03 9.25 -1.27
N LEU A 125 9.73 8.23 -0.75
CA LEU A 125 9.33 7.45 0.42
C LEU A 125 9.48 8.20 1.75
N GLU A 126 10.39 9.18 1.84
CA GLU A 126 10.58 9.96 3.07
C GLU A 126 9.43 10.95 3.31
N GLU A 127 8.72 11.31 2.24
CA GLU A 127 7.66 12.31 2.26
C GLU A 127 6.26 11.70 2.49
N ILE A 128 6.14 10.37 2.54
CA ILE A 128 4.86 9.70 2.76
C ILE A 128 4.72 9.18 4.19
N ASP A 129 3.50 9.23 4.69
CA ASP A 129 3.14 8.60 5.95
C ASP A 129 2.94 7.09 5.73
N SER A 130 4.01 6.31 5.86
CA SER A 130 4.01 4.86 5.66
C SER A 130 3.08 4.10 6.61
N SER A 131 2.67 4.72 7.74
CA SER A 131 1.70 4.12 8.66
C SER A 131 0.30 3.97 8.05
N LYS A 132 0.02 4.68 6.95
CA LYS A 132 -1.26 4.65 6.22
C LYS A 132 -1.27 3.67 5.05
N LEU A 133 -0.18 2.94 4.82
CA LEU A 133 -0.06 2.01 3.70
C LEU A 133 -0.17 0.56 4.19
N LEU A 134 -0.76 -0.30 3.37
CA LEU A 134 -0.72 -1.73 3.66
C LEU A 134 0.72 -2.25 3.55
N PRO A 135 1.11 -3.27 4.35
CA PRO A 135 2.46 -3.83 4.30
C PRO A 135 2.90 -4.26 2.90
N GLU A 136 1.98 -4.84 2.12
CA GLU A 136 2.25 -5.25 0.74
C GLU A 136 2.53 -4.07 -0.20
N THR A 137 1.84 -2.95 -0.01
CA THR A 137 2.07 -1.71 -0.73
C THR A 137 3.44 -1.12 -0.39
N ILE A 138 3.80 -1.11 0.89
CA ILE A 138 5.13 -0.66 1.35
C ILE A 138 6.23 -1.48 0.67
N VAL A 139 6.11 -2.82 0.66
CA VAL A 139 7.11 -3.70 0.03
C VAL A 139 7.26 -3.37 -1.47
N LYS A 140 6.15 -3.24 -2.21
CA LYS A 140 6.20 -2.87 -3.64
C LYS A 140 6.88 -1.51 -3.87
N LEU A 141 6.60 -0.53 -3.01
CA LEU A 141 7.18 0.80 -3.11
C LEU A 141 8.67 0.81 -2.75
N MET A 142 9.10 0.01 -1.77
CA MET A 142 10.51 -0.18 -1.43
C MET A 142 11.28 -0.87 -2.55
N ASP A 143 10.72 -1.92 -3.15
CA ASP A 143 11.33 -2.61 -4.28
C ASP A 143 11.49 -1.66 -5.47
N LEU A 144 10.44 -0.89 -5.80
CA LEU A 144 10.52 0.15 -6.83
C LEU A 144 11.62 1.18 -6.51
N ASN A 145 11.65 1.70 -5.28
CA ASN A 145 12.65 2.69 -4.89
C ASN A 145 14.07 2.16 -5.04
N ARG A 146 14.32 0.93 -4.60
CA ARG A 146 15.62 0.27 -4.72
C ARG A 146 16.05 0.14 -6.18
N GLU A 147 15.16 -0.28 -7.07
CA GLU A 147 15.49 -0.38 -8.50
C GLU A 147 15.76 0.98 -9.14
N LEU A 148 15.01 2.01 -8.75
CA LEU A 148 15.27 3.38 -9.22
C LEU A 148 16.61 3.93 -8.72
N GLU A 149 16.98 3.66 -7.48
CA GLU A 149 18.29 4.00 -6.91
C GLU A 149 19.42 3.27 -7.63
N ASN A 150 19.29 1.96 -7.87
CA ASN A 150 20.26 1.17 -8.62
C ASN A 150 20.52 1.78 -10.00
N ILE A 151 19.46 2.17 -10.71
CA ILE A 151 19.56 2.79 -12.03
C ILE A 151 20.18 4.19 -11.94
N TYR A 152 19.83 4.98 -10.94
CA TYR A 152 20.46 6.27 -10.72
C TYR A 152 21.96 6.12 -10.48
N VAL A 153 22.39 5.18 -9.63
CA VAL A 153 23.82 4.92 -9.38
C VAL A 153 24.51 4.47 -10.66
N ALA A 154 23.94 3.52 -11.38
CA ALA A 154 24.49 2.99 -12.64
C ALA A 154 24.70 4.12 -13.68
N VAL A 155 23.68 4.97 -13.88
CA VAL A 155 23.77 6.08 -14.84
C VAL A 155 24.67 7.22 -14.33
N SER A 156 24.78 7.42 -13.02
CA SER A 156 25.69 8.44 -12.44
C SER A 156 27.16 8.05 -12.58
N VAL A 157 27.49 6.76 -12.49
CA VAL A 157 28.84 6.25 -12.80
C VAL A 157 29.21 6.56 -14.24
N LEU A 158 28.24 6.49 -15.15
CA LEU A 158 28.45 6.85 -16.54
C LEU A 158 28.67 8.38 -16.71
N GLU A 159 27.98 9.22 -15.92
CA GLU A 159 28.22 10.67 -15.91
C GLU A 159 29.63 11.03 -15.40
N GLY A 160 30.08 10.42 -14.31
CA GLY A 160 31.40 10.72 -13.73
C GLY A 160 32.56 10.30 -14.63
N ASN A 161 32.33 9.37 -15.55
CA ASN A 161 33.36 8.75 -16.39
C ASN A 161 33.25 9.20 -17.87
N PHE A 162 32.53 10.29 -18.18
CA PHE A 162 32.50 10.90 -19.52
C PHE A 162 33.89 11.27 -20.05
N GLU A 163 34.86 11.55 -19.17
CA GLU A 163 36.23 11.91 -19.53
C GLU A 163 37.14 10.70 -19.76
N SER A 164 36.78 9.52 -19.21
CA SER A 164 37.59 8.31 -19.31
C SER A 164 37.33 7.47 -20.57
N GLY A 165 36.31 7.82 -21.36
CA GLY A 165 35.95 7.12 -22.61
C GLY A 165 35.37 5.73 -22.34
N PHE A 166 34.04 5.60 -22.35
CA PHE A 166 33.39 4.28 -22.26
C PHE A 166 33.29 3.58 -23.62
N PRO A 167 33.28 2.23 -23.64
CA PRO A 167 32.88 1.47 -24.81
C PRO A 167 31.44 1.81 -25.24
N PRO A 168 31.14 1.84 -26.55
CA PRO A 168 29.79 2.08 -27.07
C PRO A 168 28.73 1.10 -26.52
N GLU A 169 29.16 -0.12 -26.23
CA GLU A 169 28.32 -1.25 -25.76
C GLU A 169 27.71 -0.99 -24.38
N THR A 170 28.37 -0.20 -23.54
CA THR A 170 27.84 0.11 -22.20
C THR A 170 26.63 1.03 -22.28
N TRP A 171 26.54 1.91 -23.29
CA TRP A 171 25.43 2.88 -23.44
C TRP A 171 24.08 2.21 -23.72
N GLU A 172 24.08 1.17 -24.55
CA GLU A 172 22.89 0.39 -24.85
C GLU A 172 22.42 -0.38 -23.62
N GLU A 173 23.35 -0.93 -22.83
CA GLU A 173 23.04 -1.59 -21.57
C GLU A 173 22.39 -0.64 -20.56
N TYR A 174 22.95 0.55 -20.35
CA TYR A 174 22.34 1.57 -19.48
C TYR A 174 20.96 2.02 -19.99
N SER A 175 20.80 2.21 -21.30
CA SER A 175 19.51 2.55 -21.91
C SER A 175 18.46 1.47 -21.65
N ARG A 176 18.83 0.19 -21.81
CA ARG A 176 17.97 -0.96 -21.48
C ARG A 176 17.63 -1.02 -20.00
N GLY A 177 18.60 -0.75 -19.12
CA GLY A 177 18.37 -0.65 -17.68
C GLY A 177 17.33 0.43 -17.34
N VAL A 178 17.50 1.64 -17.89
CA VAL A 178 16.56 2.76 -17.69
C VAL A 178 15.17 2.41 -18.22
N LYS A 179 15.08 1.70 -19.36
CA LYS A 179 13.80 1.18 -19.88
C LYS A 179 13.15 0.20 -18.89
N GLY A 180 13.91 -0.74 -18.34
CA GLY A 180 13.41 -1.67 -17.33
C GLY A 180 12.86 -0.96 -16.09
N ALA A 181 13.51 0.13 -15.66
CA ALA A 181 13.03 0.98 -14.56
C ALA A 181 11.69 1.66 -14.89
N ILE A 182 11.53 2.17 -16.12
CA ILE A 182 10.28 2.76 -16.60
C ILE A 182 9.16 1.71 -16.62
N ASP A 183 9.45 0.51 -17.12
CA ASP A 183 8.48 -0.57 -17.22
C ASP A 183 8.04 -1.05 -15.83
N LEU A 184 8.97 -1.17 -14.88
CA LEU A 184 8.67 -1.49 -13.48
C LEU A 184 7.84 -0.40 -12.79
N LEU A 185 8.15 0.87 -13.03
CA LEU A 185 7.38 2.00 -12.52
C LEU A 185 5.95 1.99 -13.07
N ASP A 186 5.79 1.78 -14.38
CA ASP A 186 4.47 1.71 -15.03
C ASP A 186 3.66 0.50 -14.50
N LEU A 187 4.30 -0.63 -14.25
CA LEU A 187 3.69 -1.80 -13.62
C LEU A 187 3.27 -1.51 -12.18
N THR A 188 4.12 -0.86 -11.39
CA THR A 188 3.82 -0.51 -9.99
C THR A 188 2.65 0.47 -9.90
N ILE A 189 2.61 1.51 -10.74
CA ILE A 189 1.48 2.46 -10.82
C ILE A 189 0.17 1.72 -11.13
N LYS A 190 0.22 0.74 -12.04
CA LYS A 190 -0.94 -0.05 -12.43
C LYS A 190 -1.40 -0.97 -11.31
N ASP A 191 -0.47 -1.67 -10.66
CA ASP A 191 -0.75 -2.64 -9.59
C ASP A 191 -1.28 -1.98 -8.33
N LEU A 192 -0.85 -0.75 -8.05
CA LEU A 192 -1.32 0.06 -6.93
C LEU A 192 -2.61 0.83 -7.23
N ILE A 193 -3.23 0.61 -8.40
CA ILE A 193 -4.48 1.26 -8.86
C ILE A 193 -4.40 2.79 -8.67
N ILE A 194 -3.26 3.37 -8.99
CA ILE A 194 -3.06 4.81 -8.88
C ILE A 194 -3.58 5.46 -10.18
N ARG A 195 -4.90 5.62 -10.30
CA ARG A 195 -5.58 6.25 -11.45
C ARG A 195 -6.84 7.00 -11.04
#